data_AF-A0A6G0WBH0-F1
#
_entry.id   AF-A0A6G0WBH0-F1
#
_cell.length_a   1.000
_cell.length_b   1.000
_cell.length_c   1.000
_cell.angle_alpha   90.00
_cell.angle_beta   90.00
_cell.angle_gamma   90.00
#
_symmetry.space_group_name_H-M   'P 1'
#
loop_
_entity.id
_entity.type
_entity.pdbx_description
1 polymer ?
#
loop_
_entity_poly.entity_id
_entity_poly.type
_entity_poly.pdbx_seq_one_letter_code
_entity_poly.pdbx_strand_id
1 'polypeptide(L)'
;MEAAATRQHAHPNTVYNCLYGYYHLGYSKQILAHVYNKTERTIANWIRSYEQDREYRRHSRRQGRKFTTAQRTWLFHFYQDHPLAYLDEAQDAFQQKHGIAIPKTSVWQIVHDLGLTWKVLERRAMHVNERDICRFADELSHINWLRQNVVFLDEVAFDNRGKIRRRGYAIRGKKVAVRGDFQRKPRISILAFIGVGGVIDYFNTDGTFDRAEFTRCCQDFVYSTKASVQQYPGRNSVWIMDGATIHRHPEIVHYLRSVGVVPIFLPAYCPFFNPIEFLFGYMKKAFQRHYVEGSDPDLLPFIVQTFRLFERFSMGKVFEHCGWMRQGFFNHEGPLSRQVHSTSNLPHDELGFVELEHNE
;
A
#
# COMPACT_ATOMS: atom_id res chain seq x y z
N MET A 1 -30.64 44.68 -16.56
CA MET A 1 -29.48 43.77 -16.71
C MET A 1 -28.81 43.68 -15.35
N GLU A 2 -29.00 42.56 -14.66
CA GLU A 2 -28.48 42.32 -13.31
C GLU A 2 -26.96 42.25 -13.30
N ALA A 3 -26.37 42.83 -12.24
CA ALA A 3 -24.93 42.91 -12.04
C ALA A 3 -24.34 41.53 -11.70
N ALA A 4 -24.03 40.75 -12.73
CA ALA A 4 -23.34 39.47 -12.60
C ALA A 4 -21.82 39.63 -12.78
N ALA A 5 -21.11 40.07 -11.74
CA ALA A 5 -19.68 39.80 -11.59
C ALA A 5 -19.21 40.13 -10.17
N THR A 6 -18.83 39.10 -9.41
CA THR A 6 -18.09 39.25 -8.15
C THR A 6 -16.76 39.98 -8.38
N ARG A 7 -16.21 40.64 -7.35
CA ARG A 7 -14.86 41.25 -7.33
C ARG A 7 -13.71 40.23 -7.49
N GLN A 8 -13.94 39.10 -8.13
CA GLN A 8 -12.93 38.09 -8.44
C GLN A 8 -12.07 38.53 -9.64
N HIS A 9 -10.91 37.89 -9.80
CA HIS A 9 -9.99 38.13 -10.91
C HIS A 9 -10.69 37.93 -12.26
N ALA A 10 -10.51 38.87 -13.20
CA ALA A 10 -11.13 38.76 -14.52
C ALA A 10 -10.47 37.65 -15.36
N HIS A 11 -11.30 36.87 -16.03
CA HIS A 11 -10.84 35.90 -17.01
C HIS A 11 -10.25 36.64 -18.24
N PRO A 12 -9.22 36.10 -18.92
CA PRO A 12 -8.65 36.73 -20.12
C PRO A 12 -9.71 37.15 -21.17
N ASN A 13 -10.71 36.30 -21.41
CA ASN A 13 -11.82 36.62 -22.32
C ASN A 13 -12.64 37.84 -21.88
N THR A 14 -12.83 38.02 -20.57
CA THR A 14 -13.49 39.21 -20.02
C THR A 14 -12.67 40.47 -20.32
N VAL A 15 -11.34 40.37 -20.28
CA VAL A 15 -10.45 41.48 -20.62
C VAL A 15 -10.50 41.78 -22.11
N TYR A 16 -10.45 40.77 -22.98
CA TYR A 16 -10.56 40.97 -24.43
C TYR A 16 -11.93 41.55 -24.85
N ASN A 17 -13.03 41.09 -24.25
CA ASN A 17 -14.35 41.69 -24.50
C ASN A 17 -14.42 43.16 -24.05
N CYS A 18 -13.75 43.49 -22.94
CA CYS A 18 -13.64 44.87 -22.48
C CYS A 18 -12.81 45.72 -23.44
N LEU A 19 -11.69 45.20 -23.95
CA LEU A 19 -10.84 45.87 -24.93
C LEU A 19 -11.57 46.08 -26.26
N TYR A 20 -12.33 45.08 -26.72
CA TYR A 20 -13.17 45.20 -27.90
C TYR A 20 -14.22 46.31 -27.74
N GLY A 21 -14.88 46.37 -26.57
CA GLY A 21 -15.82 47.45 -26.25
C GLY A 21 -15.18 48.84 -26.27
N TYR A 22 -13.91 48.96 -25.88
CA TYR A 22 -13.18 50.23 -25.92
C TYR A 22 -12.77 50.63 -27.35
N TYR A 23 -12.13 49.74 -28.10
CA TYR A 23 -11.55 50.07 -29.41
C TYR A 23 -12.53 50.00 -30.58
N HIS A 24 -13.49 49.08 -30.56
CA HIS A 24 -14.40 48.83 -31.69
C HIS A 24 -15.81 49.37 -31.48
N LEU A 25 -16.26 49.50 -30.23
CA LEU A 25 -17.59 50.02 -29.90
C LEU A 25 -17.56 51.45 -29.34
N GLY A 26 -16.37 52.01 -29.07
CA GLY A 26 -16.19 53.39 -28.62
C GLY A 26 -16.68 53.67 -27.19
N TYR A 27 -16.84 52.64 -26.36
CA TYR A 27 -17.33 52.83 -24.99
C TYR A 27 -16.28 53.49 -24.09
N SER A 28 -16.74 54.42 -23.24
CA SER A 28 -15.87 55.10 -22.29
C SER A 28 -15.42 54.16 -21.16
N LYS A 29 -14.28 54.46 -20.54
CA LYS A 29 -13.72 53.70 -19.40
C LYS A 29 -14.71 53.60 -18.23
N GLN A 30 -15.52 54.64 -18.02
CA GLN A 30 -16.57 54.69 -17.01
C GLN A 30 -17.69 53.67 -17.27
N ILE A 31 -18.17 53.59 -18.52
CA ILE A 31 -19.21 52.63 -18.92
C ILE A 31 -18.67 51.21 -18.78
N LEU A 32 -17.45 50.94 -19.25
CA LEU A 32 -16.82 49.63 -19.14
C LEU A 32 -16.57 49.23 -17.68
N ALA A 33 -16.15 50.16 -16.83
CA ALA A 33 -15.97 49.92 -15.40
C ALA A 33 -17.28 49.46 -14.73
N HIS A 34 -18.40 50.10 -15.10
CA HIS A 34 -19.73 49.73 -14.62
C HIS A 34 -20.16 48.35 -15.14
N VAL A 35 -20.06 48.11 -16.45
CA VAL A 35 -20.48 46.85 -17.11
C VAL A 35 -19.71 45.65 -16.57
N TYR A 36 -18.40 45.78 -16.38
CA TYR A 36 -17.54 44.68 -15.92
C TYR A 36 -17.37 44.62 -14.39
N ASN A 37 -18.06 45.50 -13.65
CA ASN A 37 -17.93 45.68 -12.20
C ASN A 37 -16.46 45.76 -11.74
N LYS A 38 -15.67 46.59 -12.42
CA LYS A 38 -14.25 46.85 -12.12
C LYS A 38 -14.04 48.34 -11.88
N THR A 39 -12.92 48.67 -11.25
CA THR A 39 -12.52 50.09 -11.12
C THR A 39 -12.04 50.61 -12.46
N GLU A 40 -12.26 51.90 -12.74
CA GLU A 40 -11.71 52.56 -13.94
C GLU A 40 -10.18 52.39 -14.04
N ARG A 41 -9.49 52.34 -12.89
CA ARG A 41 -8.06 52.05 -12.82
C ARG A 41 -7.72 50.66 -13.36
N THR A 42 -8.55 49.65 -13.09
CA THR A 42 -8.37 48.29 -13.62
C THR A 42 -8.56 48.27 -15.13
N ILE A 43 -9.60 48.93 -15.65
CA ILE A 43 -9.85 49.06 -17.09
C ILE A 43 -8.69 49.79 -17.78
N ALA A 44 -8.22 50.89 -17.19
CA ALA A 44 -7.07 51.64 -17.69
C ALA A 44 -5.76 50.81 -17.67
N ASN A 45 -5.60 49.90 -16.71
CA ASN A 45 -4.45 48.99 -16.68
C ASN A 45 -4.54 47.93 -17.79
N TRP A 46 -5.73 47.41 -18.08
CA TRP A 46 -5.92 46.46 -19.19
C TRP A 46 -5.63 47.11 -20.54
N ILE A 47 -6.14 48.33 -20.77
CA ILE A 47 -5.88 49.10 -21.98
C ILE A 47 -4.37 49.35 -22.13
N ARG A 48 -3.70 49.85 -21.08
CA ARG A 48 -2.25 50.09 -21.11
C ARG A 48 -1.43 48.83 -21.39
N SER A 49 -1.78 47.71 -20.75
CA SER A 49 -1.11 46.43 -20.99
C SER A 49 -1.28 45.97 -22.44
N TYR A 50 -2.46 46.16 -23.01
CA TYR A 50 -2.75 45.81 -24.41
C TYR A 50 -2.06 46.75 -25.41
N GLU A 51 -1.96 48.05 -25.10
CA GLU A 51 -1.23 49.02 -25.95
C GLU A 51 0.27 48.73 -25.98
N GLN A 52 0.83 48.24 -24.87
CA GLN A 52 2.24 47.94 -24.75
C GLN A 52 2.62 46.60 -25.40
N ASP A 53 1.86 45.54 -25.13
CA ASP A 53 2.27 44.17 -25.49
C ASP A 53 1.40 43.54 -26.60
N ARG A 54 0.35 44.24 -27.08
CA ARG A 54 -0.68 43.74 -28.01
C ARG A 54 -1.43 42.47 -27.56
N GLU A 55 -1.15 41.99 -26.36
CA GLU A 55 -1.77 40.85 -25.71
C GLU A 55 -1.98 41.13 -24.23
N TYR A 56 -3.07 40.63 -23.67
CA TYR A 56 -3.24 40.62 -22.22
C TYR A 56 -2.57 39.38 -21.64
N ARG A 57 -1.44 39.56 -20.94
CA ARG A 57 -0.79 38.50 -20.16
C ARG A 57 -0.93 38.75 -18.66
N ARG A 58 -1.31 37.71 -17.92
CA ARG A 58 -1.35 37.78 -16.46
C ARG A 58 0.09 37.93 -15.96
N HIS A 59 0.37 38.98 -15.19
CA HIS A 59 1.62 39.07 -14.44
C HIS A 59 1.72 37.88 -13.48
N SER A 60 2.59 36.92 -13.79
CA SER A 60 2.99 35.93 -12.80
C SER A 60 3.95 36.63 -11.84
N ARG A 61 3.60 36.65 -10.56
CA ARG A 61 4.53 37.12 -9.54
C ARG A 61 5.59 36.02 -9.43
N ARG A 62 6.80 36.26 -9.97
CA ARG A 62 7.97 35.42 -9.69
C ARG A 62 8.26 35.52 -8.19
N GLN A 63 7.60 34.71 -7.37
CA GLN A 63 8.02 34.50 -5.99
C GLN A 63 9.35 33.77 -6.07
N GLY A 64 10.45 34.46 -5.74
CA GLY A 64 11.72 33.80 -5.51
C GLY A 64 11.51 32.69 -4.49
N ARG A 65 11.96 31.47 -4.79
CA ARG A 65 11.88 30.35 -3.84
C ARG A 65 12.66 30.79 -2.60
N LYS A 66 11.97 30.86 -1.44
CA LYS A 66 12.53 31.34 -0.17
C LYS A 66 13.79 30.57 0.27
N PHE A 67 13.91 29.32 -0.15
CA PHE A 67 15.04 28.45 0.15
C PHE A 67 15.77 28.11 -1.16
N THR A 68 17.10 28.16 -1.09
CA THR A 68 18.00 27.86 -2.21
C THR A 68 17.94 26.38 -2.61
N THR A 69 18.39 26.05 -3.82
CA THR A 69 18.48 24.65 -4.26
C THR A 69 19.34 23.82 -3.31
N ALA A 70 20.49 24.34 -2.86
CA ALA A 70 21.37 23.66 -1.92
C ALA A 70 20.68 23.32 -0.59
N GLN A 71 19.91 24.26 -0.03
CA GLN A 71 19.12 24.03 1.19
C GLN A 71 18.03 22.97 1.00
N ARG A 72 17.38 22.94 -0.17
CA ARG A 72 16.36 21.94 -0.49
C ARG A 72 16.97 20.56 -0.64
N THR A 73 18.09 20.45 -1.36
CA THR A 73 18.85 19.21 -1.51
C THR A 73 19.39 18.71 -0.17
N TRP A 74 19.79 19.60 0.74
CA TRP A 74 20.20 19.21 2.08
C TRP A 74 19.09 18.51 2.86
N LEU A 75 17.83 19.00 2.78
CA LEU A 75 16.70 18.31 3.41
C LEU A 75 16.47 16.91 2.84
N PHE A 76 16.70 16.72 1.54
CA PHE A 76 16.63 15.39 0.93
C PHE A 76 17.68 14.45 1.52
N HIS A 77 18.94 14.87 1.61
CA HIS A 77 20.00 14.06 2.22
C HIS A 77 19.75 13.80 3.71
N PHE A 78 19.27 14.79 4.46
CA PHE A 78 18.88 14.60 5.86
C PHE A 78 17.86 13.46 6.02
N TYR A 79 16.86 13.37 5.15
CA TYR A 79 15.88 12.27 5.18
C TYR A 79 16.40 10.95 4.60
N GLN A 80 17.48 10.95 3.82
CA GLN A 80 18.18 9.72 3.45
C GLN A 80 18.93 9.15 4.64
N ASP A 81 19.61 10.00 5.41
CA ASP A 81 20.39 9.60 6.59
C ASP A 81 19.49 9.32 7.81
N HIS A 82 18.37 10.03 7.91
CA HIS A 82 17.41 9.96 9.02
C HIS A 82 15.97 9.76 8.53
N PRO A 83 15.65 8.60 7.92
CA PRO A 83 14.36 8.36 7.26
C PRO A 83 13.14 8.35 8.20
N LEU A 84 13.37 8.23 9.51
CA LEU A 84 12.33 8.23 10.54
C LEU A 84 12.11 9.59 11.20
N ALA A 85 12.91 10.60 10.83
CA ALA A 85 12.87 11.89 11.48
C ALA A 85 11.50 12.58 11.31
N TYR A 86 11.03 13.22 12.37
CA TYR A 86 9.82 14.04 12.32
C TYR A 86 10.10 15.41 11.67
N LEU A 87 9.03 16.13 11.30
CA LEU A 87 9.18 17.44 10.65
C LEU A 87 9.77 18.53 11.57
N ASP A 88 9.60 18.42 12.88
CA ASP A 88 10.32 19.27 13.87
C ASP A 88 11.80 18.94 13.90
N GLU A 89 12.16 17.66 13.95
CA GLU A 89 13.56 17.25 14.00
C GLU A 89 14.32 17.73 12.76
N ALA A 90 13.71 17.62 11.57
CA ALA A 90 14.24 18.18 10.34
C ALA A 90 14.32 19.72 10.36
N GLN A 91 13.34 20.39 10.96
CA GLN A 91 13.34 21.85 11.13
C GLN A 91 14.48 22.31 12.04
N ASP A 92 14.68 21.64 13.17
CA ASP A 92 15.73 21.96 14.13
C ASP A 92 17.12 21.71 13.53
N ALA A 93 17.30 20.57 12.85
CA ALA A 93 18.54 20.25 12.15
C ALA A 93 18.85 21.25 11.02
N PHE A 94 17.83 21.68 10.27
CA PHE A 94 17.97 22.70 9.23
C PHE A 94 18.41 24.05 9.81
N GLN A 95 17.78 24.48 10.92
CA GLN A 95 18.13 25.72 11.62
C GLN A 95 19.57 25.67 12.15
N GLN A 96 20.00 24.54 12.71
CA GLN A 96 21.37 24.35 13.19
C GLN A 96 22.39 24.40 12.04
N LYS A 97 22.08 23.78 10.90
CA LYS A 97 23.01 23.70 9.76
C LYS A 97 23.13 25.02 8.99
N HIS A 98 22.01 25.70 8.75
CA HIS A 98 21.95 26.87 7.86
C HIS A 98 21.74 28.20 8.59
N GLY A 99 21.52 28.19 9.90
CA GLY A 99 21.27 29.39 10.70
C GLY A 99 19.93 30.08 10.39
N ILE A 100 19.05 29.46 9.60
CA ILE A 100 17.81 30.07 9.09
C ILE A 100 16.61 29.24 9.53
N ALA A 101 15.58 29.93 10.01
CA ALA A 101 14.34 29.29 10.44
C ALA A 101 13.51 28.82 9.25
N ILE A 102 13.09 27.56 9.33
CA ILE A 102 12.19 26.94 8.35
C ILE A 102 10.91 26.46 9.05
N PRO A 103 9.71 26.85 8.57
CA PRO A 103 8.46 26.28 9.09
C PRO A 103 8.30 24.81 8.70
N LYS A 104 7.68 23.98 9.57
CA LYS A 104 7.35 22.56 9.26
C LYS A 104 6.59 22.39 7.93
N THR A 105 5.71 23.33 7.60
CA THR A 105 4.96 23.32 6.32
C THR A 105 5.89 23.49 5.11
N SER A 106 6.94 24.30 5.23
CA SER A 106 7.95 24.47 4.19
C SER A 106 8.84 23.23 4.07
N VAL A 107 9.23 22.61 5.18
CA VAL A 107 9.93 21.32 5.17
C VAL A 107 9.09 20.29 4.40
N TRP A 108 7.82 20.13 4.79
CA TRP A 108 6.88 19.19 4.16
C TRP A 108 6.71 19.44 2.65
N GLN A 109 6.52 20.71 2.24
CA GLN A 109 6.42 21.07 0.82
C GLN A 109 7.71 20.73 0.06
N ILE A 110 8.87 21.09 0.60
CA ILE A 110 10.16 20.85 -0.06
C ILE A 110 10.40 19.36 -0.26
N VAL A 111 10.21 18.53 0.78
CA VAL A 111 10.44 17.09 0.66
C VAL A 111 9.45 16.44 -0.31
N HIS A 112 8.19 16.87 -0.32
CA HIS A 112 7.19 16.37 -1.25
C HIS A 112 7.48 16.80 -2.70
N ASP A 113 7.93 18.04 -2.92
CA ASP A 113 8.38 18.53 -4.23
C ASP A 113 9.60 17.74 -4.75
N LEU A 114 10.41 17.19 -3.85
CA LEU A 114 11.57 16.34 -4.15
C LEU A 114 11.19 14.86 -4.28
N GLY A 115 9.90 14.51 -4.25
CA GLY A 115 9.39 13.15 -4.43
C GLY A 115 9.40 12.28 -3.17
N LEU A 116 9.84 12.81 -2.02
CA LEU A 116 9.75 12.09 -0.76
C LEU A 116 8.30 12.08 -0.26
N THR A 117 7.80 10.89 0.06
CA THR A 117 6.45 10.71 0.61
C THR A 117 6.52 9.92 1.90
N TRP A 118 5.68 10.29 2.87
CA TRP A 118 5.59 9.55 4.13
C TRP A 118 5.00 8.16 3.88
N LYS A 119 5.77 7.11 4.17
CA LYS A 119 5.37 5.71 3.98
C LYS A 119 5.02 5.07 5.31
N VAL A 120 4.18 4.03 5.26
CA VAL A 120 3.99 3.15 6.41
C VAL A 120 5.29 2.38 6.61
N LEU A 121 5.87 2.45 7.81
CA LEU A 121 7.09 1.74 8.13
C LEU A 121 6.85 0.23 8.10
N GLU A 122 7.65 -0.48 7.31
CA GLU A 122 7.69 -1.94 7.35
C GLU A 122 8.63 -2.36 8.48
N ARG A 123 8.09 -2.96 9.54
CA ARG A 123 8.90 -3.54 10.61
C ARG A 123 9.41 -4.90 10.16
N ARG A 124 10.71 -5.01 9.91
CA ARG A 124 11.37 -6.29 9.59
C ARG A 124 12.14 -6.78 10.81
N ALA A 125 12.10 -8.09 11.05
CA ALA A 125 12.88 -8.69 12.14
C ALA A 125 14.37 -8.59 11.80
N MET A 126 15.20 -8.18 12.78
CA MET A 126 16.66 -8.12 12.62
C MET A 126 17.30 -9.50 12.36
N HIS A 127 16.56 -10.59 12.57
CA HIS A 127 17.04 -11.96 12.52
C HIS A 127 16.83 -12.66 11.16
N VAL A 128 16.49 -11.94 10.09
CA VAL A 128 16.48 -12.52 8.74
C VAL A 128 17.93 -12.84 8.35
N ASN A 129 18.25 -14.11 8.20
CA ASN A 129 19.59 -14.58 7.85
C ASN A 129 19.65 -14.94 6.36
N GLU A 130 20.41 -14.16 5.58
CA GLU A 130 20.59 -14.39 4.14
C GLU A 130 21.10 -15.80 3.83
N ARG A 131 21.97 -16.37 4.67
CA ARG A 131 22.49 -17.73 4.48
C ARG A 131 21.39 -18.78 4.54
N ASP A 132 20.42 -18.59 5.45
CA ASP A 132 19.27 -19.51 5.56
C ASP A 132 18.34 -19.40 4.35
N ILE A 133 18.22 -18.19 3.77
CA ILE A 133 17.44 -17.97 2.55
C ILE A 133 18.12 -18.61 1.34
N CYS A 134 19.44 -18.43 1.18
CA CYS A 134 20.20 -19.09 0.12
C CYS A 134 20.12 -20.61 0.24
N ARG A 135 20.27 -21.16 1.46
CA ARG A 135 20.10 -22.61 1.70
C ARG A 135 18.70 -23.07 1.30
N PHE A 136 17.65 -22.35 1.69
CA PHE A 136 16.27 -22.68 1.32
C PHE A 136 16.05 -22.66 -0.20
N ALA A 137 16.59 -21.65 -0.89
CA ALA A 137 16.50 -21.55 -2.35
C ALA A 137 17.24 -22.71 -3.05
N ASP A 138 18.41 -23.08 -2.54
CA ASP A 138 19.20 -24.22 -3.02
C ASP A 138 18.45 -25.54 -2.81
N GLU A 139 17.93 -25.80 -1.60
CA GLU A 139 17.11 -26.97 -1.29
C GLU A 139 15.89 -27.09 -2.24
N LEU A 140 15.20 -25.97 -2.50
CA LEU A 140 14.08 -25.93 -3.43
C LEU A 140 14.48 -26.22 -4.89
N SER A 141 15.69 -25.86 -5.31
CA SER A 141 16.17 -26.07 -6.68
C SER A 141 16.38 -27.56 -7.01
N HIS A 142 16.57 -28.39 -5.99
CA HIS A 142 16.73 -29.83 -6.10
C HIS A 142 15.40 -30.59 -6.17
N ILE A 143 14.26 -29.89 -6.01
CA ILE A 143 12.92 -30.47 -6.01
C ILE A 143 12.22 -30.07 -7.30
N ASN A 144 11.65 -31.05 -8.01
CA ASN A 144 10.84 -30.79 -9.19
C ASN A 144 9.40 -30.44 -8.75
N TRP A 145 9.09 -29.16 -8.69
CA TRP A 145 7.77 -28.69 -8.32
C TRP A 145 7.21 -27.71 -9.36
N LEU A 146 5.90 -27.73 -9.53
CA LEU A 146 5.11 -26.68 -10.15
C LEU A 146 4.16 -26.11 -9.11
N ARG A 147 3.60 -24.92 -9.35
CA ARG A 147 2.64 -24.31 -8.41
C ARG A 147 1.42 -25.17 -8.08
N GLN A 148 1.12 -26.16 -8.92
CA GLN A 148 0.01 -27.10 -8.73
C GLN A 148 0.35 -28.23 -7.74
N ASN A 149 1.65 -28.45 -7.50
CA ASN A 149 2.15 -29.40 -6.52
C ASN A 149 2.24 -28.76 -5.12
N VAL A 150 2.36 -27.43 -5.05
CA VAL A 150 2.67 -26.70 -3.83
C VAL A 150 1.40 -26.31 -3.06
N VAL A 151 1.37 -26.68 -1.78
CA VAL A 151 0.37 -26.29 -0.79
C VAL A 151 1.06 -25.53 0.34
N PHE A 152 0.51 -24.40 0.75
CA PHE A 152 0.91 -23.71 1.98
C PHE A 152 -0.12 -24.00 3.05
N LEU A 153 0.34 -24.23 4.27
CA LEU A 153 -0.52 -24.32 5.44
C LEU A 153 0.03 -23.49 6.59
N ASP A 154 -0.88 -22.87 7.33
CA ASP A 154 -0.57 -22.01 8.46
C ASP A 154 -1.86 -21.72 9.26
N GLU A 155 -1.71 -21.25 10.49
CA GLU A 155 -2.82 -20.88 11.36
C GLU A 155 -3.13 -19.38 11.33
N VAL A 156 -4.42 -19.08 11.42
CA VAL A 156 -4.90 -17.72 11.66
C VAL A 156 -5.92 -17.70 12.79
N ALA A 157 -5.74 -16.77 13.73
CA ALA A 157 -6.69 -16.51 14.79
C ALA A 157 -7.61 -15.33 14.42
N PHE A 158 -8.92 -15.54 14.60
CA PHE A 158 -9.94 -14.51 14.52
C PHE A 158 -10.48 -14.18 15.91
N ASP A 159 -10.41 -12.90 16.28
CA ASP A 159 -10.93 -12.36 17.53
C ASP A 159 -11.89 -11.20 17.30
N ASN A 160 -12.57 -10.74 18.35
CA ASN A 160 -13.49 -9.58 18.30
C ASN A 160 -12.83 -8.24 18.01
N ARG A 161 -11.52 -8.09 18.22
CA ARG A 161 -10.81 -6.82 18.09
C ARG A 161 -10.41 -6.51 16.66
N GLY A 162 -10.08 -7.55 15.89
CA GLY A 162 -9.69 -7.44 14.49
C GLY A 162 -10.83 -7.06 13.54
N LYS A 163 -12.07 -7.00 14.03
CA LYS A 163 -13.28 -6.92 13.21
C LYS A 163 -13.74 -5.52 12.88
N ILE A 164 -13.46 -4.56 13.76
CA ILE A 164 -14.01 -3.22 13.65
C ILE A 164 -13.15 -2.37 12.72
N ARG A 165 -13.81 -1.63 11.84
CA ARG A 165 -13.16 -0.64 10.99
C ARG A 165 -12.46 0.40 11.87
N ARG A 166 -11.15 0.56 11.68
CA ARG A 166 -10.33 1.46 12.51
C ARG A 166 -10.49 2.95 12.17
N ARG A 167 -11.19 3.27 11.08
CA ARG A 167 -11.33 4.63 10.56
C ARG A 167 -12.75 4.83 10.05
N GLY A 168 -13.28 6.02 10.26
CA GLY A 168 -14.56 6.47 9.75
C GLY A 168 -14.52 7.97 9.49
N TYR A 169 -15.47 8.48 8.72
CA TYR A 169 -15.58 9.90 8.43
C TYR A 169 -16.42 10.60 9.51
N ALA A 170 -15.94 11.73 10.01
CA ALA A 170 -16.69 12.69 10.82
C ALA A 170 -16.37 14.11 10.35
N ILE A 171 -17.26 15.05 10.71
CA ILE A 171 -17.03 16.48 10.55
C ILE A 171 -15.70 16.85 11.24
N ARG A 172 -14.90 17.71 10.60
CA ARG A 172 -13.63 18.18 11.16
C ARG A 172 -13.81 18.71 12.58
N GLY A 173 -13.00 18.23 13.52
CA GLY A 173 -13.09 18.59 14.95
C GLY A 173 -14.13 17.79 15.74
N LYS A 174 -14.88 16.88 15.12
CA LYS A 174 -15.79 15.95 15.79
C LYS A 174 -15.20 14.55 15.82
N LYS A 175 -15.42 13.82 16.92
CA LYS A 175 -14.98 12.43 17.09
C LYS A 175 -16.02 11.48 16.50
N VAL A 176 -15.56 10.43 15.82
CA VAL A 176 -16.40 9.26 15.50
C VAL A 176 -16.38 8.35 16.73
N ALA A 177 -17.55 8.05 17.29
CA ALA A 177 -17.69 7.09 18.39
C ALA A 177 -18.65 5.98 17.97
N VAL A 178 -18.22 4.74 18.12
CA VAL A 178 -19.05 3.54 17.93
C VAL A 178 -19.29 2.95 19.32
N ARG A 179 -20.54 2.61 19.62
CA ARG A 179 -20.92 1.90 20.85
C ARG A 179 -21.26 0.46 20.46
N GLY A 180 -20.63 -0.49 21.13
CA GLY A 180 -20.84 -1.91 20.92
C GLY A 180 -20.40 -2.70 22.14
N ASP A 181 -20.69 -4.00 22.11
CA ASP A 181 -20.27 -4.91 23.17
C ASP A 181 -18.81 -5.32 22.96
N PHE A 182 -17.89 -4.58 23.58
CA PHE A 182 -16.45 -4.79 23.48
C PHE A 182 -15.94 -5.95 24.37
N GLN A 183 -16.83 -6.83 24.82
CA GLN A 183 -16.44 -8.02 25.57
C GLN A 183 -15.55 -8.95 24.74
N ARG A 184 -14.56 -9.53 25.42
CA ARG A 184 -13.65 -10.51 24.82
C ARG A 184 -14.40 -11.83 24.64
N LYS A 185 -14.74 -12.17 23.39
CA LYS A 185 -15.18 -13.53 23.07
C LYS A 185 -13.99 -14.47 22.87
N PRO A 186 -14.18 -15.80 23.01
CA PRO A 186 -13.18 -16.78 22.67
C PRO A 186 -12.66 -16.57 21.24
N ARG A 187 -11.35 -16.77 21.05
CA ARG A 187 -10.73 -16.76 19.73
C ARG A 187 -11.08 -18.06 19.01
N ILE A 188 -11.38 -17.95 17.72
CA ILE A 188 -11.45 -19.11 16.83
C ILE A 188 -10.15 -19.14 16.04
N SER A 189 -9.42 -20.25 16.12
CA SER A 189 -8.24 -20.47 15.29
C SER A 189 -8.61 -21.37 14.12
N ILE A 190 -7.98 -21.10 12.98
CA ILE A 190 -8.19 -21.84 11.74
C ILE A 190 -6.85 -22.25 11.19
N LEU A 191 -6.70 -23.54 10.90
CA LEU A 191 -5.62 -24.08 10.09
C LEU A 191 -6.12 -24.13 8.65
N ALA A 192 -5.48 -23.38 7.76
CA ALA A 192 -5.89 -23.28 6.37
C ALA A 192 -4.85 -23.91 5.45
N PHE A 193 -5.33 -24.54 4.37
CA PHE A 193 -4.49 -25.12 3.32
C PHE A 193 -4.81 -24.40 2.01
N ILE A 194 -3.78 -23.86 1.36
CA ILE A 194 -3.95 -23.06 0.15
C ILE A 194 -3.03 -23.52 -0.97
N GLY A 195 -3.52 -23.41 -2.20
CA GLY A 195 -2.73 -23.60 -3.41
C GLY A 195 -2.81 -22.37 -4.31
N VAL A 196 -2.27 -22.49 -5.52
CA VAL A 196 -2.30 -21.40 -6.51
C VAL A 196 -3.73 -20.98 -6.92
N GLY A 197 -4.72 -21.87 -6.72
CA GLY A 197 -6.13 -21.62 -7.01
C GLY A 197 -6.93 -20.96 -5.88
N GLY A 198 -6.32 -20.75 -4.72
CA GLY A 198 -6.99 -20.23 -3.51
C GLY A 198 -7.01 -21.24 -2.37
N VAL A 199 -8.00 -21.12 -1.50
CA VAL A 199 -8.23 -22.05 -0.37
C VAL A 199 -8.61 -23.43 -0.90
N ILE A 200 -7.93 -24.47 -0.41
CA ILE A 200 -8.23 -25.86 -0.72
C ILE A 200 -9.15 -26.46 0.35
N ASP A 201 -8.76 -26.34 1.62
CA ASP A 201 -9.56 -26.74 2.77
C ASP A 201 -9.09 -25.99 4.02
N TYR A 202 -9.86 -26.09 5.10
CA TYR A 202 -9.51 -25.49 6.39
C TYR A 202 -10.21 -26.21 7.54
N PHE A 203 -9.61 -26.13 8.72
CA PHE A 203 -10.12 -26.72 9.96
C PHE A 203 -10.14 -25.66 11.04
N ASN A 204 -11.14 -25.67 11.91
CA ASN A 204 -11.24 -24.75 13.03
C ASN A 204 -11.07 -25.48 14.36
N THR A 205 -10.52 -24.77 15.34
CA THR A 205 -10.48 -25.23 16.73
C THR A 205 -10.78 -24.06 17.66
N ASP A 206 -11.34 -24.37 18.83
CA ASP A 206 -11.49 -23.41 19.90
C ASP A 206 -10.14 -23.17 20.56
N GLY A 207 -9.67 -21.92 20.61
CA GLY A 207 -8.37 -21.62 21.22
C GLY A 207 -7.21 -21.72 20.23
N THR A 208 -6.16 -22.50 20.56
CA THR A 208 -4.94 -22.66 19.72
C THR A 208 -4.80 -24.12 19.33
N PHE A 209 -4.31 -24.37 18.12
CA PHE A 209 -3.93 -25.71 17.70
C PHE A 209 -2.80 -26.24 18.57
N ASP A 210 -3.08 -27.35 19.25
CA ASP A 210 -2.01 -28.17 19.81
C ASP A 210 -1.47 -29.14 18.74
N ARG A 211 -0.44 -29.89 19.11
CA ARG A 211 0.22 -30.83 18.21
C ARG A 211 -0.71 -31.95 17.74
N ALA A 212 -1.57 -32.46 18.62
CA ALA A 212 -2.43 -33.59 18.30
C ALA A 212 -3.49 -33.17 17.28
N GLU A 213 -4.11 -32.02 17.52
CA GLU A 213 -5.13 -31.46 16.64
C GLU A 213 -4.55 -31.02 15.29
N PHE A 214 -3.36 -30.41 15.28
CA PHE A 214 -2.64 -30.08 14.04
C PHE A 214 -2.35 -31.33 13.20
N THR A 215 -1.84 -32.39 13.83
CA THR A 215 -1.51 -33.65 13.15
C THR A 215 -2.75 -34.31 12.60
N ARG A 216 -3.84 -34.35 13.37
CA ARG A 216 -5.15 -34.87 12.96
C ARG A 216 -5.68 -34.12 11.74
N CYS A 217 -5.65 -32.78 11.75
CA CYS A 217 -6.10 -31.98 10.60
C CYS A 217 -5.27 -32.23 9.34
N CYS A 218 -3.95 -32.41 9.48
CA CYS A 218 -3.09 -32.76 8.34
C CYS A 218 -3.44 -34.14 7.77
N GLN A 219 -3.68 -35.14 8.64
CA GLN A 219 -4.11 -36.47 8.22
C GLN A 219 -5.46 -36.42 7.49
N ASP A 220 -6.44 -35.72 8.05
CA ASP A 220 -7.75 -35.52 7.43
C ASP A 220 -7.63 -34.83 6.06
N PHE A 221 -6.74 -33.83 5.94
CA PHE A 221 -6.50 -33.14 4.68
C PHE A 221 -5.89 -34.06 3.61
N VAL A 222 -4.97 -34.95 3.97
CA VAL A 222 -4.40 -35.93 3.02
C VAL A 222 -5.49 -36.81 2.42
N TYR A 223 -6.45 -37.26 3.23
CA TYR A 223 -7.54 -38.13 2.78
C TYR A 223 -8.78 -37.37 2.25
N SER A 224 -8.77 -36.03 2.32
CA SER A 224 -9.88 -35.20 1.86
C SER A 224 -10.02 -35.27 0.35
N THR A 225 -11.23 -35.58 -0.13
CA THR A 225 -11.56 -35.58 -1.56
C THR A 225 -11.40 -34.20 -2.19
N LYS A 226 -11.65 -33.13 -1.41
CA LYS A 226 -11.42 -31.74 -1.85
C LYS A 226 -9.95 -31.46 -2.10
N ALA A 227 -9.09 -31.97 -1.23
CA ALA A 227 -7.65 -31.73 -1.30
C ALA A 227 -7.01 -32.46 -2.48
N SER A 228 -7.51 -33.65 -2.84
CA SER A 228 -6.97 -34.44 -3.97
C SER A 228 -5.44 -34.55 -3.92
N VAL A 229 -4.90 -34.80 -2.72
CA VAL A 229 -3.46 -34.94 -2.48
C VAL A 229 -2.96 -36.20 -3.19
N GLN A 230 -1.90 -36.06 -3.97
CA GLN A 230 -1.24 -37.16 -4.67
C GLN A 230 0.18 -37.34 -4.14
N GLN A 231 0.75 -38.52 -4.35
CA GLN A 231 2.17 -38.75 -4.06
C GLN A 231 3.02 -37.90 -4.99
N TYR A 232 4.12 -37.35 -4.47
CA TYR A 232 5.07 -36.56 -5.24
C TYR A 232 5.59 -37.35 -6.46
N PRO A 233 5.66 -36.75 -7.67
CA PRO A 233 5.49 -35.33 -8.00
C PRO A 233 4.06 -34.91 -8.40
N GLY A 234 3.03 -35.60 -7.91
CA GLY A 234 1.62 -35.34 -8.20
C GLY A 234 1.06 -34.04 -7.59
N ARG A 235 -0.21 -33.75 -7.85
CA ARG A 235 -0.88 -32.52 -7.37
C ARG A 235 -0.86 -32.45 -5.84
N ASN A 236 -0.68 -31.24 -5.30
CA ASN A 236 -0.70 -30.96 -3.86
C ASN A 236 0.26 -31.81 -3.00
N SER A 237 1.36 -32.28 -3.59
CA SER A 237 2.34 -33.20 -2.98
C SER A 237 3.52 -32.52 -2.26
N VAL A 238 3.68 -31.19 -2.39
CA VAL A 238 4.75 -30.42 -1.76
C VAL A 238 4.12 -29.45 -0.77
N TRP A 239 4.41 -29.61 0.52
CA TRP A 239 3.78 -28.81 1.57
C TRP A 239 4.79 -27.85 2.18
N ILE A 240 4.46 -26.57 2.19
CA ILE A 240 5.30 -25.50 2.71
C ILE A 240 4.70 -24.99 4.03
N MET A 241 5.51 -25.05 5.09
CA MET A 241 5.15 -24.62 6.44
C MET A 241 6.15 -23.61 6.97
N ASP A 242 5.75 -22.82 7.96
CA ASP A 242 6.72 -22.03 8.73
C ASP A 242 7.54 -22.93 9.69
N GLY A 243 8.52 -22.32 10.37
CA GLY A 243 9.41 -23.03 11.28
C GLY A 243 8.84 -23.34 12.68
N ALA A 244 7.52 -23.26 12.91
CA ALA A 244 6.92 -23.48 14.22
C ALA A 244 7.21 -24.89 14.78
N THR A 245 7.27 -24.99 16.11
CA THR A 245 7.60 -26.25 16.80
C THR A 245 6.59 -27.37 16.54
N ILE A 246 5.33 -27.03 16.29
CA ILE A 246 4.28 -28.00 15.96
C ILE A 246 4.43 -28.52 14.53
N HIS A 247 4.85 -27.68 13.58
CA HIS A 247 5.08 -28.04 12.18
C HIS A 247 6.31 -28.93 12.00
N ARG A 248 7.36 -28.66 12.78
CA ARG A 248 8.64 -29.39 12.73
C ARG A 248 8.66 -30.66 13.56
N HIS A 249 7.53 -31.05 14.14
CA HIS A 249 7.49 -32.24 14.99
C HIS A 249 7.80 -33.51 14.16
N PRO A 250 8.66 -34.42 14.63
CA PRO A 250 9.04 -35.60 13.85
C PRO A 250 7.83 -36.41 13.39
N GLU A 251 6.81 -36.59 14.23
CA GLU A 251 5.62 -37.38 13.91
C GLU A 251 4.93 -36.94 12.61
N ILE A 252 4.63 -35.64 12.47
CA ILE A 252 3.96 -35.14 11.25
C ILE A 252 4.89 -35.23 10.04
N VAL A 253 6.19 -34.96 10.22
CA VAL A 253 7.19 -35.06 9.13
C VAL A 253 7.31 -36.50 8.61
N HIS A 254 7.38 -37.49 9.51
CA HIS A 254 7.44 -38.90 9.14
C HIS A 254 6.13 -39.34 8.48
N TYR A 255 4.98 -38.92 9.01
CA TYR A 255 3.69 -39.21 8.42
C TYR A 255 3.58 -38.68 6.99
N LEU A 256 3.84 -37.39 6.76
CA LEU A 256 3.74 -36.77 5.43
C LEU A 256 4.65 -37.49 4.42
N ARG A 257 5.89 -37.81 4.81
CA ARG A 257 6.80 -38.57 3.96
C ARG A 257 6.29 -39.98 3.65
N SER A 258 5.68 -40.65 4.63
CA SER A 258 5.12 -42.01 4.44
C SER A 258 3.99 -42.08 3.43
N VAL A 259 3.21 -40.98 3.28
CA VAL A 259 2.14 -40.85 2.29
C VAL A 259 2.61 -40.22 0.98
N GLY A 260 3.92 -39.99 0.81
CA GLY A 260 4.51 -39.44 -0.41
C GLY A 260 4.42 -37.92 -0.55
N VAL A 261 4.16 -37.19 0.54
CA VAL A 261 4.20 -35.72 0.59
C VAL A 261 5.60 -35.26 0.98
N VAL A 262 6.10 -34.20 0.33
CA VAL A 262 7.38 -33.56 0.61
C VAL A 262 7.17 -32.32 1.49
N PRO A 263 7.42 -32.38 2.81
CA PRO A 263 7.36 -31.21 3.67
C PRO A 263 8.63 -30.35 3.51
N ILE A 264 8.44 -29.05 3.34
CA ILE A 264 9.49 -28.03 3.23
C ILE A 264 9.18 -26.90 4.22
N PHE A 265 10.20 -26.39 4.90
CA PHE A 265 10.05 -25.34 5.90
C PHE A 265 10.64 -24.02 5.42
N LEU A 266 9.88 -22.94 5.59
CA LEU A 266 10.34 -21.60 5.28
C LEU A 266 11.50 -21.17 6.19
N PRO A 267 12.41 -20.31 5.69
CA PRO A 267 13.43 -19.71 6.54
C PRO A 267 12.79 -18.85 7.64
N ALA A 268 13.43 -18.81 8.80
CA ALA A 268 12.91 -18.08 9.95
C ALA A 268 12.68 -16.60 9.62
N TYR A 269 11.61 -16.03 10.15
CA TYR A 269 11.23 -14.62 9.97
C TYR A 269 11.03 -14.17 8.51
N CYS A 270 10.71 -15.10 7.60
CA CYS A 270 10.46 -14.81 6.18
C CYS A 270 8.98 -14.99 5.75
N PRO A 271 8.00 -14.32 6.40
CA PRO A 271 6.59 -14.45 6.05
C PRO A 271 6.26 -13.91 4.65
N PHE A 272 7.14 -13.07 4.09
CA PHE A 272 7.01 -12.55 2.71
C PHE A 272 7.25 -13.62 1.62
N PHE A 273 7.81 -14.77 1.97
CA PHE A 273 7.84 -15.95 1.10
C PHE A 273 6.60 -16.84 1.26
N ASN A 274 5.69 -16.51 2.18
CA ASN A 274 4.49 -17.30 2.48
C ASN A 274 3.23 -16.66 1.86
N PRO A 275 2.69 -17.17 0.74
CA PRO A 275 1.46 -16.63 0.14
C PRO A 275 0.24 -16.65 1.06
N ILE A 276 0.19 -17.55 2.05
CA ILE A 276 -0.97 -17.65 2.94
C ILE A 276 -1.13 -16.43 3.85
N GLU A 277 -0.03 -15.77 4.20
CA GLU A 277 -0.03 -14.54 4.98
C GLU A 277 -0.75 -13.39 4.25
N PHE A 278 -0.53 -13.29 2.94
CA PHE A 278 -1.23 -12.34 2.09
C PHE A 278 -2.72 -12.68 2.00
N LEU A 279 -3.06 -13.97 1.87
CA LEU A 279 -4.44 -14.42 1.87
C LEU A 279 -5.13 -14.06 3.18
N PHE A 280 -4.54 -14.38 4.33
CA PHE A 280 -5.07 -14.00 5.64
C PHE A 280 -5.23 -12.48 5.77
N GLY A 281 -4.32 -11.69 5.21
CA GLY A 281 -4.46 -10.25 5.09
C GLY A 281 -5.70 -9.82 4.28
N TYR A 282 -5.96 -10.45 3.14
CA TYR A 282 -7.17 -10.20 2.35
C TYR A 282 -8.44 -10.64 3.08
N MET A 283 -8.41 -11.79 3.73
CA MET A 283 -9.53 -12.33 4.48
C MET A 283 -9.90 -11.44 5.66
N LYS A 284 -8.91 -10.97 6.44
CA LYS A 284 -9.14 -10.01 7.53
C LYS A 284 -9.75 -8.69 7.04
N LYS A 285 -9.36 -8.21 5.85
CA LYS A 285 -9.96 -7.02 5.23
C LYS A 285 -11.41 -7.27 4.79
N ALA A 286 -11.68 -8.41 4.15
CA ALA A 286 -13.03 -8.81 3.77
C ALA A 286 -13.92 -8.97 5.02
N PHE A 287 -13.39 -9.57 6.07
CA PHE A 287 -14.01 -9.70 7.37
C PHE A 287 -14.42 -8.34 7.94
N GLN A 288 -13.51 -7.36 7.99
CA GLN A 288 -13.80 -5.98 8.45
C GLN A 288 -14.80 -5.23 7.56
N ARG A 289 -14.89 -5.60 6.28
CA ARG A 289 -15.81 -4.97 5.32
C ARG A 289 -17.25 -5.39 5.60
N HIS A 290 -17.48 -6.68 5.83
CA HIS A 290 -18.81 -7.29 5.93
C HIS A 290 -19.30 -7.52 7.36
N TYR A 291 -18.42 -7.46 8.36
CA TYR A 291 -18.80 -7.60 9.75
C TYR A 291 -19.70 -6.44 10.21
N VAL A 292 -20.83 -6.77 10.82
CA VAL A 292 -21.75 -5.83 11.47
C VAL A 292 -21.74 -6.13 12.97
N GLU A 293 -21.48 -5.11 13.78
CA GLU A 293 -21.46 -5.24 15.23
C GLU A 293 -22.90 -5.43 15.76
N GLY A 294 -23.11 -6.46 16.58
CA GLY A 294 -24.41 -6.78 17.18
C GLY A 294 -25.34 -7.70 16.37
N SER A 295 -24.95 -8.13 15.16
CA SER A 295 -25.82 -8.97 14.31
C SER A 295 -25.72 -10.48 14.55
N ASP A 296 -24.68 -10.98 15.22
CA ASP A 296 -24.53 -12.42 15.49
C ASP A 296 -23.61 -12.71 16.70
N PRO A 297 -24.03 -13.54 17.67
CA PRO A 297 -23.15 -14.02 18.72
C PRO A 297 -22.02 -14.93 18.21
N ASP A 298 -22.25 -15.73 17.16
CA ASP A 298 -21.31 -16.73 16.67
C ASP A 298 -20.45 -16.20 15.50
N LEU A 299 -19.17 -16.50 15.57
CA LEU A 299 -18.17 -16.07 14.60
C LEU A 299 -17.99 -17.05 13.44
N LEU A 300 -18.23 -18.32 13.71
CA LEU A 300 -17.89 -19.40 12.80
C LEU A 300 -18.62 -19.30 11.46
N PRO A 301 -19.93 -19.00 11.38
CA PRO A 301 -20.64 -18.90 10.10
C PRO A 301 -20.06 -17.82 9.19
N PHE A 302 -19.68 -16.68 9.76
CA PHE A 302 -19.13 -15.56 9.00
C PHE A 302 -17.68 -15.81 8.55
N ILE A 303 -16.90 -16.50 9.38
CA ILE A 303 -15.59 -17.05 9.01
C ILE A 303 -15.75 -17.99 7.80
N VAL A 304 -16.62 -19.01 7.91
CA VAL A 304 -16.88 -20.01 6.86
C VAL A 304 -17.29 -19.34 5.55
N GLN A 305 -18.19 -18.35 5.62
CA GLN A 305 -18.60 -17.59 4.45
C GLN A 305 -17.42 -16.82 3.83
N THR A 306 -16.56 -16.22 4.66
CA THR A 306 -15.36 -15.53 4.19
C THR A 306 -14.40 -16.50 3.50
N PHE A 307 -14.14 -17.68 4.07
CA PHE A 307 -13.26 -18.69 3.46
C PHE A 307 -13.77 -19.16 2.09
N ARG A 308 -15.09 -19.37 1.95
CA ARG A 308 -15.71 -19.75 0.66
C ARG A 308 -15.47 -18.74 -0.46
N LEU A 309 -15.36 -17.44 -0.14
CA LEU A 309 -15.03 -16.41 -1.14
C LEU A 309 -13.64 -16.60 -1.76
N PHE A 310 -12.75 -17.28 -1.05
CA PHE A 310 -11.36 -17.47 -1.46
C PHE A 310 -11.06 -18.88 -2.01
N GLU A 311 -12.03 -19.78 -2.10
CA GLU A 311 -11.85 -21.12 -2.71
C GLU A 311 -11.53 -21.07 -4.21
N ARG A 312 -12.03 -20.05 -4.91
CA ARG A 312 -11.78 -19.83 -6.35
C ARG A 312 -11.00 -18.54 -6.62
N PHE A 313 -10.14 -18.16 -5.68
CA PHE A 313 -9.36 -16.93 -5.76
C PHE A 313 -7.98 -17.21 -6.36
N SER A 314 -7.73 -16.68 -7.56
CA SER A 314 -6.45 -16.87 -8.25
C SER A 314 -5.29 -16.26 -7.46
N MET A 315 -4.47 -17.10 -6.86
CA MET A 315 -3.28 -16.73 -6.07
C MET A 315 -2.01 -16.63 -6.93
N GLY A 316 -2.09 -16.82 -8.25
CA GLY A 316 -0.93 -16.84 -9.14
C GLY A 316 0.00 -15.62 -9.00
N LYS A 317 -0.58 -14.41 -8.95
CA LYS A 317 0.18 -13.16 -8.74
C LYS A 317 0.77 -13.07 -7.34
N VAL A 318 0.10 -13.62 -6.33
CA VAL A 318 0.59 -13.64 -4.95
C VAL A 318 1.77 -14.60 -4.82
N PHE A 319 1.68 -15.77 -5.46
CA PHE A 319 2.78 -16.73 -5.54
C PHE A 319 4.01 -16.10 -6.20
N GLU A 320 3.84 -15.41 -7.34
CA GLU A 320 4.93 -14.66 -8.00
C GLU A 320 5.53 -13.60 -7.09
N HIS A 321 4.66 -12.86 -6.42
CA HIS A 321 5.08 -11.83 -5.48
C HIS A 321 5.91 -12.39 -4.32
N CYS A 322 5.63 -13.62 -3.89
CA CYS A 322 6.35 -14.33 -2.83
C CYS A 322 7.56 -15.14 -3.36
N GLY A 323 7.91 -15.03 -4.65
CA GLY A 323 9.07 -15.70 -5.25
C GLY A 323 8.76 -17.04 -5.96
N TRP A 324 7.53 -17.56 -5.90
CA TRP A 324 7.16 -18.86 -6.45
C TRP A 324 6.77 -18.75 -7.93
N MET A 325 7.69 -19.01 -8.86
CA MET A 325 7.50 -18.80 -10.30
C MET A 325 6.80 -19.98 -11.00
N ARG A 326 6.29 -19.80 -12.23
CA ARG A 326 5.43 -20.79 -12.94
C ARG A 326 6.18 -22.05 -13.39
N GLN A 327 7.51 -21.99 -13.47
CA GLN A 327 8.37 -23.04 -14.02
C GLN A 327 9.13 -23.82 -12.93
N GLY A 328 8.67 -23.79 -11.67
CA GLY A 328 9.38 -24.44 -10.57
C GLY A 328 10.63 -23.71 -10.10
N PHE A 329 10.74 -22.44 -10.46
CA PHE A 329 11.84 -21.57 -10.04
C PHE A 329 11.43 -20.74 -8.82
N PHE A 330 12.33 -20.64 -7.83
CA PHE A 330 12.16 -19.80 -6.66
C PHE A 330 13.04 -18.55 -6.76
N ASN A 331 12.42 -17.38 -6.96
CA ASN A 331 13.08 -16.09 -6.95
C ASN A 331 13.11 -15.53 -5.52
N HIS A 332 14.20 -15.76 -4.80
CA HIS A 332 14.39 -15.22 -3.46
C HIS A 332 14.72 -13.71 -3.47
N GLU A 333 15.37 -13.19 -4.51
CA GLU A 333 15.75 -11.77 -4.61
C GLU A 333 14.56 -10.84 -4.81
N GLY A 334 13.54 -11.23 -5.56
CA GLY A 334 12.37 -10.37 -5.84
C GLY A 334 11.69 -9.85 -4.56
N PRO A 335 11.23 -10.73 -3.65
CA PRO A 335 10.64 -10.34 -2.37
C PRO A 335 11.62 -9.56 -1.46
N LEU A 336 12.93 -9.87 -1.56
CA LEU A 336 13.99 -9.22 -0.81
C LEU A 336 14.42 -7.87 -1.38
N SER A 337 14.34 -7.61 -2.69
CA SER A 337 14.90 -6.41 -3.35
C SER A 337 14.23 -5.10 -2.93
N ARG A 338 13.08 -5.18 -2.25
CA ARG A 338 12.54 -4.10 -1.41
C ARG A 338 13.39 -3.82 -0.15
N GLN A 339 14.58 -4.41 0.00
CA GLN A 339 15.55 -4.26 1.10
C GLN A 339 16.68 -3.27 0.77
N VAL A 340 17.01 -3.04 -0.50
CA VAL A 340 18.21 -2.27 -0.86
C VAL A 340 17.85 -1.00 -1.60
N HIS A 341 17.69 0.11 -0.88
CA HIS A 341 18.07 1.44 -1.38
C HIS A 341 19.09 2.03 -0.40
N SER A 342 20.26 1.41 -0.33
CA SER A 342 21.48 2.05 0.17
C SER A 342 22.69 1.46 -0.55
N THR A 343 22.81 1.73 -1.85
CA THR A 343 24.10 1.69 -2.52
C THR A 343 24.16 2.83 -3.53
N SER A 344 25.01 3.78 -3.18
CA SER A 344 25.56 4.83 -4.02
C SER A 344 26.00 4.28 -5.38
N ASN A 345 25.33 4.74 -6.44
CA ASN A 345 25.87 5.19 -7.72
C ASN A 345 24.70 5.37 -8.69
N LEU A 346 24.06 6.54 -8.65
CA LEU A 346 23.24 7.00 -9.77
C LEU A 346 24.20 7.62 -10.80
N PRO A 347 24.29 7.11 -12.04
CA PRO A 347 24.75 7.94 -13.13
C PRO A 347 23.72 9.07 -13.30
N HIS A 348 24.24 10.30 -13.36
CA HIS A 348 23.51 11.45 -13.87
C HIS A 348 23.05 11.17 -15.30
N ASP A 349 21.82 10.72 -15.49
CA ASP A 349 20.88 11.14 -16.53
C ASP A 349 19.64 10.23 -16.52
N GLU A 350 18.52 10.76 -16.99
CA GLU A 350 17.17 10.16 -17.04
C GLU A 350 16.20 10.55 -15.90
N LEU A 351 16.02 11.85 -15.71
CA LEU A 351 14.70 12.38 -15.35
C LEU A 351 13.82 12.40 -16.61
N GLY A 352 13.21 11.25 -16.91
CA GLY A 352 12.17 11.14 -17.93
C GLY A 352 10.95 11.97 -17.54
N PHE A 353 10.82 13.17 -18.12
CA PHE A 353 9.57 13.90 -18.15
C PHE A 353 8.60 13.18 -19.09
N VAL A 354 7.47 12.70 -18.57
CA VAL A 354 6.33 12.31 -19.40
C VAL A 354 5.60 13.60 -19.75
N GLU A 355 5.69 14.01 -21.02
CA GLU A 355 4.81 15.04 -21.58
C GLU A 355 3.37 14.52 -21.59
N LEU A 356 2.47 15.28 -20.97
CA LEU A 356 1.03 15.05 -21.08
C LEU A 356 0.54 15.79 -22.31
N GLU A 357 0.33 15.05 -23.40
CA GLU A 357 -0.36 15.53 -24.59
C GLU A 357 -1.73 16.12 -24.20
N HIS A 358 -1.94 17.38 -24.57
CA HIS A 358 -3.26 18.01 -24.56
C HIS A 358 -3.99 17.57 -25.83
N ASN A 359 -5.04 16.78 -25.69
CA ASN A 359 -6.00 16.58 -26.77
C ASN A 359 -6.83 17.86 -26.95
N GLU A 360 -6.89 18.32 -28.19
CA GLU A 360 -7.81 19.34 -28.71
C GLU A 360 -9.28 18.91 -28.60
#